data_AF-A0A831RX03-F1
#
_entry.id   AF-A0A831RX03-F1
#
_cell.length_a   1.000
_cell.length_b   1.000
_cell.length_c   1.000
_cell.angle_alpha   90.00
_cell.angle_beta   90.00
_cell.angle_gamma   90.00
#
_symmetry.space_group_name_H-M   'P 1'
#
loop_
_entity.id
_entity.type
_entity.pdbx_description
1 polymer ?
#
loop_
_entity_poly.entity_id
_entity_poly.type
_entity_poly.pdbx_seq_one_letter_code
_entity_poly.pdbx_strand_id
1 'polypeptide(L)'
;MGKGSSLLFPASSRFFPGQRWINISLRTLHLVGLSGTGYGFLGNGTNFNWRAFLLLTIVSGTAMMLVSIWSNGIWLLQLRGQVILLKLVLLGLILLQPLYHAELFITVIVLSGLISHAPGNTRYYSLLYGRRIDSIP
;
A
#
# COMPACT_ATOMS: atom_id res chain seq x y z
N MET A 1 -12.73 26.51 7.82
CA MET A 1 -11.86 25.32 7.61
C MET A 1 -10.70 25.40 8.60
N GLY A 2 -10.69 24.57 9.65
CA GLY A 2 -9.71 24.66 10.74
C GLY A 2 -8.29 24.28 10.28
N LYS A 3 -7.27 24.79 10.97
CA LYS A 3 -5.82 24.57 10.69
C LYS A 3 -5.41 23.11 10.42
N GLY A 4 -6.20 22.11 10.84
CA GLY A 4 -5.96 20.69 10.53
C GLY A 4 -6.20 20.29 9.07
N SER A 5 -7.06 21.00 8.32
CA SER A 5 -7.36 20.63 6.93
C SER A 5 -6.19 20.94 5.99
N SER A 6 -5.43 22.00 6.22
CA SER A 6 -4.24 22.33 5.41
C SER A 6 -3.05 21.40 5.68
N LEU A 7 -3.01 20.75 6.85
CA LEU A 7 -1.96 19.79 7.19
C LEU A 7 -2.12 18.47 6.46
N LEU A 8 -3.34 17.93 6.37
CA LEU A 8 -3.62 16.68 5.65
C LEU A 8 -3.84 16.91 4.16
N PHE A 9 -4.47 18.02 3.77
CA PHE A 9 -4.82 18.31 2.39
C PHE A 9 -4.21 19.63 1.92
N PRO A 10 -2.91 19.63 1.60
CA PRO A 10 -2.24 20.82 1.09
C PRO A 10 -2.72 21.14 -0.33
N ALA A 11 -2.70 22.42 -0.70
CA ALA A 11 -3.11 22.89 -2.03
C ALA A 11 -2.25 22.31 -3.16
N SER A 12 -0.97 22.05 -2.87
CA SER A 12 -0.04 21.33 -3.73
C SER A 12 0.59 20.17 -2.96
N SER A 13 0.89 19.08 -3.66
CA SER A 13 1.53 17.91 -3.03
C SER A 13 2.91 18.29 -2.48
N ARG A 14 3.19 17.89 -1.24
CA ARG A 14 4.48 18.12 -0.60
C ARG A 14 5.54 17.17 -1.16
N PHE A 15 6.75 17.70 -1.32
CA PHE A 15 7.93 16.94 -1.72
C PHE A 15 9.13 17.29 -0.84
N PHE A 16 10.06 16.35 -0.67
CA PHE A 16 11.34 16.57 0.00
C PHE A 16 12.52 16.01 -0.80
N PRO A 17 13.74 16.54 -0.62
CA PRO A 17 14.93 16.05 -1.33
C PRO A 17 15.16 14.56 -1.07
N GLY A 18 15.28 13.76 -2.13
CA GLY A 18 15.51 12.31 -2.01
C GLY A 18 14.26 11.44 -1.85
N GLN A 19 13.04 12.01 -1.80
CA GLN A 19 11.79 11.24 -1.70
C GLN A 19 11.65 10.16 -2.77
N ARG A 20 12.14 10.42 -3.99
CA ARG A 20 12.15 9.42 -5.06
C ARG A 20 12.99 8.20 -4.69
N TRP A 21 14.19 8.39 -4.17
CA TRP A 21 15.07 7.31 -3.74
C TRP A 21 14.50 6.54 -2.55
N ILE A 22 13.90 7.23 -1.57
CA ILE A 22 13.18 6.57 -0.47
C ILE A 22 12.07 5.66 -0.99
N ASN A 23 11.24 6.16 -1.91
CA ASN A 23 10.17 5.37 -2.51
C ASN A 23 10.70 4.17 -3.31
N ILE A 24 11.82 4.32 -4.01
CA ILE A 24 12.46 3.20 -4.73
C ILE A 24 12.95 2.17 -3.73
N SER A 25 13.73 2.57 -2.72
CA SER A 25 14.27 1.66 -1.71
C SER A 25 13.17 0.93 -0.95
N LEU A 26 12.11 1.63 -0.54
CA LEU A 26 10.97 1.01 0.12
C LEU A 26 10.25 0.01 -0.78
N ARG A 27 10.07 0.30 -2.08
CA ARG A 27 9.49 -0.66 -3.03
C ARG A 27 10.38 -1.88 -3.21
N THR A 28 11.69 -1.69 -3.31
CA THR A 28 12.65 -2.80 -3.43
C THR A 28 12.58 -3.70 -2.19
N LEU A 29 12.64 -3.13 -0.99
CA LEU A 29 12.48 -3.88 0.26
C LEU A 29 11.11 -4.58 0.34
N HIS A 30 10.06 -3.92 -0.13
CA HIS A 30 8.71 -4.49 -0.19
C HIS A 30 8.64 -5.71 -1.11
N LEU A 31 9.27 -5.67 -2.29
CA LEU A 31 9.33 -6.79 -3.21
C LEU A 31 10.17 -7.95 -2.66
N VAL A 32 11.27 -7.66 -1.96
CA VAL A 32 12.07 -8.68 -1.24
C VAL A 32 11.21 -9.36 -0.18
N GLY A 33 10.51 -8.56 0.65
CA GLY A 33 9.55 -9.04 1.64
C GLY A 33 8.50 -9.96 1.01
N LEU A 34 7.82 -9.46 -0.02
CA LEU A 34 6.72 -10.17 -0.69
C LEU A 34 7.20 -11.51 -1.27
N SER A 35 8.38 -11.53 -1.90
CA SER A 35 8.96 -12.74 -2.48
C SER A 35 9.27 -13.79 -1.42
N GLY A 36 9.88 -13.40 -0.29
CA GLY A 36 10.15 -14.32 0.80
C GLY A 36 8.88 -14.83 1.47
N THR A 37 7.88 -13.97 1.69
CA THR A 37 6.57 -14.39 2.20
C THR A 37 5.92 -15.42 1.27
N GLY A 38 5.95 -15.19 -0.04
CA GLY A 38 5.41 -16.11 -1.04
C GLY A 38 6.11 -17.47 -1.02
N TYR A 39 7.44 -17.50 -0.89
CA TYR A 39 8.19 -18.74 -0.72
C TYR A 39 7.74 -19.51 0.53
N GLY A 40 7.48 -18.81 1.64
CA GLY A 40 6.96 -19.40 2.86
C GLY A 40 5.61 -20.11 2.71
N PHE A 41 4.68 -19.50 1.97
CA PHE A 41 3.31 -20.03 1.83
C PHE A 41 3.16 -21.04 0.70
N LEU A 42 3.91 -20.90 -0.40
CA LEU A 42 3.77 -21.75 -1.57
C LEU A 42 4.84 -22.87 -1.65
N GLY A 43 5.95 -22.71 -0.93
CA GLY A 43 7.15 -23.56 -1.09
C GLY A 43 7.38 -24.63 -0.02
N ASN A 44 6.42 -24.91 0.88
CA ASN A 44 6.60 -25.83 2.02
C ASN A 44 7.87 -25.51 2.85
N GLY A 45 8.17 -24.23 3.08
CA GLY A 45 9.40 -23.78 3.74
C GLY A 45 9.42 -24.06 5.25
N THR A 46 9.66 -25.31 5.65
CA THR A 46 9.66 -25.78 7.05
C THR A 46 10.75 -25.15 7.94
N ASN A 47 11.79 -24.52 7.36
CA ASN A 47 12.87 -23.84 8.10
C ASN A 47 13.06 -22.37 7.67
N PHE A 48 12.14 -21.80 6.91
CA PHE A 48 12.26 -20.45 6.38
C PHE A 48 11.48 -19.46 7.25
N ASN A 49 12.13 -18.39 7.70
CA ASN A 49 11.49 -17.35 8.52
C ASN A 49 10.63 -16.40 7.67
N TRP A 50 9.54 -16.93 7.10
CA TRP A 50 8.59 -16.17 6.27
C TRP A 50 7.94 -15.01 7.01
N ARG A 51 7.83 -15.09 8.36
CA ARG A 51 7.27 -14.04 9.20
C ARG A 51 8.13 -12.78 9.16
N ALA A 52 9.45 -12.91 9.17
CA ALA A 52 10.35 -11.76 9.03
C ALA A 52 10.14 -11.05 7.68
N PHE A 53 9.97 -11.82 6.59
CA PHE A 53 9.66 -11.28 5.27
C PHE A 53 8.25 -10.66 5.19
N LEU A 54 7.27 -11.23 5.88
CA LEU A 54 5.92 -10.65 5.97
C LEU A 54 5.96 -9.31 6.72
N LEU A 55 6.69 -9.25 7.84
CA LEU A 55 6.91 -8.01 8.57
C LEU A 55 7.63 -6.98 7.72
N LEU A 56 8.66 -7.37 6.97
CA LEU A 56 9.34 -6.47 6.03
C LEU A 56 8.37 -5.91 4.98
N THR A 57 7.48 -6.76 4.46
CA THR A 57 6.43 -6.37 3.50
C THR A 57 5.47 -5.34 4.11
N ILE A 58 4.96 -5.60 5.32
CA ILE A 58 4.02 -4.73 6.02
C ILE A 58 4.68 -3.39 6.38
N VAL A 59 5.88 -3.42 6.97
CA VAL A 59 6.60 -2.22 7.41
C VAL A 59 6.96 -1.32 6.22
N SER A 60 7.53 -1.89 5.17
CA SER A 60 7.86 -1.13 3.95
C SER A 60 6.61 -0.58 3.25
N GLY A 61 5.53 -1.37 3.18
CA GLY A 61 4.24 -0.96 2.63
C GLY A 61 3.61 0.18 3.41
N THR A 62 3.64 0.09 4.74
CA THR A 62 3.14 1.13 5.65
C THR A 62 3.97 2.41 5.53
N ALA A 63 5.30 2.31 5.44
CA ALA A 63 6.15 3.47 5.22
C ALA A 63 5.82 4.19 3.90
N MET A 64 5.61 3.46 2.81
CA MET A 64 5.18 4.05 1.52
C MET A 64 3.81 4.74 1.62
N MET A 65 2.87 4.14 2.36
CA MET A 65 1.57 4.75 2.64
C MET A 65 1.73 6.06 3.41
N LEU A 66 2.52 6.07 4.48
CA LEU A 66 2.75 7.27 5.30
C LEU A 66 3.39 8.40 4.48
N VAL A 67 4.37 8.09 3.62
CA VAL A 67 4.94 9.07 2.67
C VAL A 67 3.87 9.62 1.72
N SER A 68 2.93 8.78 1.27
CA SER A 68 1.84 9.19 0.38
C SER A 68 0.83 10.11 1.08
N ILE A 69 0.40 9.75 2.30
CA ILE A 69 -0.50 10.57 3.13
C ILE A 69 0.16 11.90 3.48
N TRP A 70 1.43 11.87 3.88
CA TRP A 70 2.19 13.08 4.15
C TRP A 70 2.35 13.93 2.88
N SER A 71 2.55 13.36 1.70
CA SER A 71 2.64 14.15 0.47
C SER A 71 1.31 14.86 0.15
N ASN A 72 0.21 14.12 0.14
CA ASN A 72 -1.14 14.69 0.03
C ASN A 72 -2.19 13.68 0.51
N GLY A 73 -2.97 14.06 1.54
CA GLY A 73 -4.03 13.25 2.13
C GLY A 73 -5.17 12.92 1.17
N ILE A 74 -5.29 13.60 0.02
CA ILE A 74 -6.26 13.24 -1.03
C ILE A 74 -6.11 11.80 -1.49
N TRP A 75 -4.89 11.23 -1.34
CA TRP A 75 -4.61 9.83 -1.61
C TRP A 75 -5.56 8.89 -0.85
N LEU A 76 -5.99 9.24 0.36
CA LEU A 76 -6.97 8.46 1.14
C LEU A 76 -8.35 8.45 0.48
N LEU A 77 -8.70 9.46 -0.29
CA LEU A 77 -10.00 9.57 -0.96
C LEU A 77 -9.98 8.94 -2.36
N GLN A 78 -8.80 8.60 -2.87
CA GLN A 78 -8.59 8.00 -4.17
C GLN A 78 -8.59 6.46 -4.07
N LEU A 79 -9.14 5.80 -5.07
CA LEU A 79 -9.28 4.34 -5.13
C LEU A 79 -7.92 3.63 -4.99
N ARG A 80 -6.85 4.20 -5.55
CA ARG A 80 -5.49 3.67 -5.34
C ARG A 80 -5.09 3.58 -3.88
N GLY A 81 -5.48 4.56 -3.05
CA GLY A 81 -5.16 4.56 -1.63
C GLY A 81 -6.02 3.59 -0.85
N GLN A 82 -7.31 3.53 -1.17
CA GLN A 82 -8.25 2.59 -0.58
C GLN A 82 -7.84 1.13 -0.81
N VAL A 83 -7.42 0.78 -2.03
CA VAL A 83 -6.93 -0.57 -2.33
C VAL A 83 -5.62 -0.87 -1.57
N ILE A 84 -4.74 0.12 -1.39
CA ILE A 84 -3.51 -0.08 -0.61
C ILE A 84 -3.82 -0.29 0.88
N LEU A 85 -4.77 0.46 1.46
CA LEU A 85 -5.25 0.26 2.82
C LEU A 85 -5.84 -1.15 2.99
N LEU A 86 -6.69 -1.58 2.07
CA LEU A 86 -7.24 -2.94 2.05
C LEU A 86 -6.14 -4.00 2.01
N LYS A 87 -5.11 -3.82 1.17
CA LYS A 87 -3.96 -4.74 1.12
C LYS A 87 -3.21 -4.83 2.45
N LEU A 88 -3.02 -3.72 3.16
CA LEU A 88 -2.36 -3.74 4.48
C LEU A 88 -3.20 -4.48 5.51
N VAL A 89 -4.53 -4.32 5.50
CA VAL A 89 -5.43 -5.09 6.36
C VAL A 89 -5.34 -6.58 6.04
N LEU A 90 -5.39 -6.97 4.76
CA LEU A 90 -5.26 -8.37 4.34
C LEU A 90 -3.92 -8.98 4.75
N LEU A 91 -2.81 -8.24 4.60
CA LEU A 91 -1.49 -8.69 5.06
C LEU A 91 -1.43 -8.86 6.58
N GLY A 92 -2.10 -8.00 7.35
CA GLY A 92 -2.22 -8.16 8.80
C GLY A 92 -3.06 -9.38 9.19
N LEU A 93 -4.16 -9.63 8.45
CA LEU A 93 -5.03 -10.80 8.68
C LEU A 93 -4.31 -12.13 8.47
N ILE A 94 -3.28 -12.20 7.63
CA ILE A 94 -2.45 -13.40 7.48
C ILE A 94 -1.85 -13.87 8.82
N LEU A 95 -1.50 -12.93 9.71
CA LEU A 95 -0.98 -13.26 11.04
C LEU A 95 -2.05 -13.82 11.98
N LEU A 96 -3.32 -13.46 11.75
CA LEU A 96 -4.46 -13.82 12.59
C LEU A 96 -5.22 -15.06 12.06
N GLN A 97 -5.09 -15.37 10.77
CA GLN A 97 -5.83 -16.42 10.06
C GLN A 97 -4.87 -17.41 9.38
N PRO A 98 -4.19 -18.30 10.14
CA PRO A 98 -3.19 -19.20 9.58
C PRO A 98 -3.74 -20.16 8.54
N LEU A 99 -5.03 -20.54 8.64
CA LEU A 99 -5.70 -21.45 7.71
C LEU A 99 -5.88 -20.87 6.30
N TYR A 100 -5.90 -19.53 6.17
CA TYR A 100 -6.19 -18.83 4.91
C TYR A 100 -5.00 -17.99 4.41
N HIS A 101 -3.80 -18.24 4.93
CA HIS A 101 -2.63 -17.42 4.66
C HIS A 101 -2.25 -17.32 3.18
N ALA A 102 -2.43 -18.40 2.41
CA ALA A 102 -2.07 -18.48 1.01
C ALA A 102 -3.09 -17.73 0.15
N GLU A 103 -4.38 -17.91 0.42
CA GLU A 103 -5.50 -17.25 -0.26
C GLU A 103 -5.46 -15.74 -0.03
N LEU A 104 -5.24 -15.32 1.21
CA LEU A 104 -5.05 -13.91 1.56
C LEU A 104 -3.84 -13.31 0.83
N PHE A 105 -2.72 -14.03 0.81
CA PHE A 105 -1.51 -13.59 0.12
C PHE A 105 -1.70 -13.47 -1.40
N ILE A 106 -2.32 -14.47 -2.04
CA ILE A 106 -2.66 -14.44 -3.47
C ILE A 106 -3.60 -13.27 -3.78
N THR A 107 -4.60 -13.04 -2.93
CA THR A 107 -5.52 -11.90 -3.06
C THR A 107 -4.77 -10.57 -3.03
N VAL A 108 -3.80 -10.41 -2.11
CA VAL A 108 -2.94 -9.22 -2.04
C VAL A 108 -2.14 -9.04 -3.34
N ILE A 109 -1.56 -10.11 -3.90
CA ILE A 109 -0.83 -10.06 -5.18
C ILE A 109 -1.74 -9.60 -6.31
N VAL A 110 -2.91 -10.22 -6.46
CA VAL A 110 -3.89 -9.89 -7.51
C VAL A 110 -4.29 -8.42 -7.41
N LEU A 111 -4.70 -7.96 -6.22
CA LEU A 111 -5.02 -6.54 -5.98
C LEU A 111 -3.85 -5.62 -6.32
N SER A 112 -2.62 -6.04 -6.01
CA SER A 112 -1.42 -5.26 -6.30
C SER A 112 -1.19 -5.10 -7.80
N GLY A 113 -1.31 -6.17 -8.58
CA GLY A 113 -1.18 -6.13 -10.04
C GLY A 113 -2.27 -5.25 -10.67
N LEU A 114 -3.53 -5.48 -10.29
CA LEU A 114 -4.67 -4.74 -10.80
C LEU A 114 -4.53 -3.23 -10.56
N ILE A 115 -4.25 -2.80 -9.33
CA ILE A 115 -4.20 -1.36 -9.03
C ILE A 115 -2.95 -0.67 -9.58
N SER A 116 -1.83 -1.40 -9.72
CA SER A 116 -0.58 -0.85 -10.24
C SER A 116 -0.64 -0.59 -11.74
N HIS A 117 -1.40 -1.42 -12.47
CA HIS A 117 -1.62 -1.28 -13.92
C HIS A 117 -2.96 -0.64 -14.29
N ALA A 118 -3.82 -0.34 -13.31
CA ALA A 118 -5.07 0.35 -13.57
C ALA A 118 -4.85 1.73 -14.22
N PRO A 119 -5.72 2.15 -15.15
CA PRO A 119 -5.60 3.45 -15.80
C PRO A 119 -5.74 4.58 -14.78
N GLY A 120 -5.17 5.75 -15.11
CA GLY A 120 -5.19 6.92 -14.23
C GLY A 120 -6.60 7.26 -13.73
N ASN A 121 -7.60 7.22 -14.61
CA ASN A 121 -8.99 7.50 -14.25
C ASN A 121 -9.52 6.59 -13.15
N THR A 122 -9.16 5.30 -13.13
CA THR A 122 -9.53 4.37 -12.06
C THR A 122 -8.74 4.65 -10.78
N ARG A 123 -7.42 4.88 -10.88
CA ARG A 123 -6.55 5.09 -9.72
C ARG A 123 -6.90 6.36 -8.94
N TYR A 124 -7.28 7.42 -9.64
CA TYR A 124 -7.63 8.72 -9.08
C TYR A 124 -9.14 8.92 -8.87
N TYR A 125 -9.95 7.89 -9.15
CA TYR A 125 -11.37 7.90 -8.86
C TYR A 125 -11.62 7.97 -7.36
N SER A 126 -12.59 8.77 -6.93
CA SER A 126 -13.07 8.78 -5.56
C SER A 126 -14.44 8.13 -5.48
N LEU A 127 -14.56 7.09 -4.65
CA LEU A 127 -15.85 6.44 -4.37
C LEU A 127 -16.82 7.41 -3.67
N LEU A 128 -16.32 8.35 -2.86
CA LEU A 128 -17.15 9.31 -2.15
C LEU A 128 -17.75 10.38 -3.07
N TYR A 129 -16.97 10.87 -4.03
CA TYR A 129 -17.41 11.94 -4.94
C TYR A 129 -17.95 11.42 -6.29
N GLY A 130 -17.85 10.12 -6.55
CA GLY A 130 -18.30 9.52 -7.81
C GLY A 130 -17.54 9.98 -9.04
N ARG A 131 -16.33 10.54 -8.88
CA ARG A 131 -15.53 11.11 -9.97
C ARG A 131 -14.04 11.07 -9.68
N ARG A 132 -13.23 11.29 -10.72
CA ARG A 132 -11.79 11.52 -10.57
C ARG A 132 -11.54 12.81 -9.80
N ILE A 133 -10.65 12.76 -8.80
CA ILE A 133 -10.23 13.91 -8.01
C ILE A 133 -8.71 14.05 -8.03
N ASP A 134 -8.23 15.22 -8.45
CA ASP A 134 -6.81 15.59 -8.41
C ASP A 134 -6.53 16.61 -7.27
N SER A 135 -7.56 17.34 -6.82
CA SER A 135 -7.57 18.24 -5.66
C SER A 135 -8.88 18.10 -4.86
N ILE A 136 -8.92 18.63 -3.63
CA ILE A 136 -10.17 18.70 -2.87
C ILE A 136 -11.18 19.60 -3.62
N PRO A 137 -12.45 19.17 -3.77
CA PRO A 137 -13.52 19.98 -4.34
C PRO A 137 -13.85 21.24 -3.55
#